data_AF-A0AAX4HNE1-F1
#
_entry.id   AF-A0AAX4HNE1-F1
#
_cell.length_a   1.000
_cell.length_b   1.000
_cell.length_c   1.000
_cell.angle_alpha   90.00
_cell.angle_beta   90.00
_cell.angle_gamma   90.00
#
_symmetry.space_group_name_H-M   'P 1'
#
loop_
_entity.id
_entity.type
_entity.pdbx_description
1 polymer ?
#
loop_
_entity_poly.entity_id
_entity_poly.type
_entity_poly.pdbx_seq_one_letter_code
_entity_poly.pdbx_strand_id
1 'polypeptide(L)'
;MDEIELLVNETFKHFDTNFGSDRELMDPVSIEEMQGYFQEELPQEEGSEFPEGPGIIYHVQKTKSVFVVRTFVSQNIRQDYIQILEKPEDYPSLRLLEGGVEDLSHRLKFFIVEEASQAEIIHDQIHNRRFPMYEEMMCNISDPGFSWWLTKKQKGFQLSFTMSVASDDTIKLGPLGDRELAIRNFQSLETLVTSAGIEMNIQNETNRVQFTDCEEFILEELKDVFEFGVITETMTDLFKILSKQTNDASALQTTWFYLQELAAMRRFWIQIQFDLNS
;
A
#
# COMPACT_ATOMS: atom_id res chain seq x y z
N MET A 1 10.62 28.84 -28.22
CA MET A 1 9.46 28.09 -27.74
C MET A 1 9.96 26.67 -27.60
N ASP A 2 9.97 26.14 -26.37
CA ASP A 2 10.66 24.89 -26.04
C ASP A 2 9.90 23.71 -26.68
N GLU A 3 10.59 22.81 -27.38
CA GLU A 3 9.94 21.69 -28.08
C GLU A 3 9.19 20.77 -27.10
N ILE A 4 9.66 20.72 -25.85
CA ILE A 4 9.02 20.02 -24.74
C ILE A 4 7.72 20.71 -24.32
N GLU A 5 7.68 22.04 -24.26
CA GLU A 5 6.45 22.79 -23.98
C GLU A 5 5.40 22.60 -25.09
N LEU A 6 5.85 22.46 -26.34
CA LEU A 6 4.97 22.20 -27.48
C LEU A 6 4.37 20.78 -27.38
N LEU A 7 5.19 19.77 -27.11
CA LEU A 7 4.76 18.38 -26.93
C LEU A 7 3.81 18.21 -25.74
N VAL A 8 4.10 18.87 -24.62
CA VAL A 8 3.23 18.85 -23.44
C VAL A 8 1.88 19.49 -23.78
N ASN A 9 1.88 20.67 -24.42
CA ASN A 9 0.64 21.38 -24.77
C ASN A 9 -0.18 20.68 -25.87
N GLU A 10 0.45 20.01 -26.83
CA GLU A 10 -0.27 19.21 -27.84
C GLU A 10 -0.86 17.93 -27.26
N THR A 11 -0.15 17.28 -26.33
CA THR A 11 -0.65 16.10 -25.61
C THR A 11 -1.92 16.48 -24.82
N PHE A 12 -1.92 17.62 -24.10
CA PHE A 12 -3.10 18.08 -23.36
C PHE A 12 -4.25 18.57 -24.26
N LYS A 13 -3.99 19.17 -25.42
CA LYS A 13 -5.05 19.60 -26.37
C LYS A 13 -5.81 18.43 -27.02
N HIS A 14 -5.13 17.32 -27.28
CA HIS A 14 -5.78 16.11 -27.78
C HIS A 14 -6.61 15.39 -26.71
N PHE A 15 -6.33 15.65 -25.43
CA PHE A 15 -7.09 15.08 -24.30
C PHE A 15 -8.45 15.76 -24.09
N ASP A 16 -8.51 17.10 -24.14
CA ASP A 16 -9.77 17.85 -23.95
C ASP A 16 -10.80 17.63 -25.08
N THR A 17 -10.35 17.16 -26.25
CA THR A 17 -11.21 17.01 -27.44
C THR A 17 -11.76 15.59 -27.64
N ASN A 18 -11.13 14.56 -27.05
CA ASN A 18 -11.53 13.16 -27.25
C ASN A 18 -12.23 12.52 -26.04
N PHE A 19 -12.18 13.13 -24.86
CA PHE A 19 -12.82 12.61 -23.64
C PHE A 19 -13.83 13.61 -23.08
N GLY A 20 -14.90 13.82 -23.84
CA GLY A 20 -16.10 14.46 -23.34
C GLY A 20 -16.83 13.53 -22.36
N SER A 21 -16.94 13.97 -21.11
CA SER A 21 -17.96 13.58 -20.12
C SER A 21 -18.04 12.14 -19.59
N ASP A 22 -16.99 11.32 -19.66
CA ASP A 22 -16.98 10.02 -18.95
C ASP A 22 -16.37 10.18 -17.54
N ARG A 23 -17.19 10.73 -16.63
CA ARG A 23 -16.94 10.79 -15.18
C ARG A 23 -17.38 9.53 -14.44
N GLU A 24 -17.76 8.47 -15.15
CA GLU A 24 -18.29 7.21 -14.61
C GLU A 24 -17.32 6.03 -14.72
N LEU A 25 -16.00 6.28 -14.79
CA LEU A 25 -14.97 5.24 -14.67
C LEU A 25 -14.45 5.22 -13.24
N MET A 26 -15.19 4.58 -12.33
CA MET A 26 -14.71 3.94 -11.09
C MET A 26 -15.92 3.29 -10.42
N ASP A 27 -16.13 2.00 -10.67
CA ASP A 27 -16.82 1.15 -9.70
C ASP A 27 -15.85 0.07 -9.21
N PRO A 28 -14.87 0.43 -8.35
CA PRO A 28 -14.19 -0.55 -7.52
C PRO A 28 -15.14 -0.95 -6.39
N VAL A 29 -15.00 -2.17 -5.86
CA VAL A 29 -15.53 -2.62 -4.56
C VAL A 29 -15.80 -1.42 -3.66
N SER A 30 -17.07 -1.20 -3.31
CA SER A 30 -17.50 0.06 -2.72
C SER A 30 -16.59 0.39 -1.54
N ILE A 31 -16.06 1.62 -1.51
CA ILE A 31 -15.26 2.11 -0.38
C ILE A 31 -16.00 1.85 0.96
N GLU A 32 -17.33 1.77 0.91
CA GLU A 32 -18.26 1.40 1.98
C GLU A 32 -18.10 -0.05 2.48
N GLU A 33 -17.87 -1.04 1.61
CA GLU A 33 -17.55 -2.42 2.02
C GLU A 33 -16.18 -2.51 2.66
N MET A 34 -15.19 -1.75 2.16
CA MET A 34 -13.88 -1.63 2.81
C MET A 34 -13.99 -0.94 4.18
N GLN A 35 -14.84 0.08 4.33
CA GLN A 35 -15.08 0.78 5.60
C GLN A 35 -15.57 -0.15 6.71
N GLY A 36 -16.37 -1.17 6.38
CA GLY A 36 -16.85 -2.15 7.37
C GLY A 36 -15.72 -2.91 8.07
N TYR A 37 -14.67 -3.28 7.32
CA TYR A 37 -13.49 -3.97 7.87
C TYR A 37 -12.58 -3.03 8.68
N PHE A 38 -12.51 -1.74 8.32
CA PHE A 38 -11.62 -0.78 9.01
C PHE A 38 -12.27 -0.08 10.20
N GLN A 39 -13.60 -0.02 10.28
CA GLN A 39 -14.30 0.57 11.43
C GLN A 39 -14.28 -0.32 12.68
N GLU A 40 -14.13 -1.64 12.56
CA GLU A 40 -14.08 -2.54 13.72
C GLU A 40 -12.76 -2.46 14.50
N GLU A 41 -11.67 -1.96 13.91
CA GLU A 41 -10.35 -1.83 14.58
C GLU A 41 -9.97 -0.39 14.98
N LEU A 42 -10.74 0.62 14.57
CA LEU A 42 -10.46 2.01 14.94
C LEU A 42 -11.35 2.42 16.13
N PRO A 43 -10.81 2.55 17.36
CA PRO A 43 -11.60 2.98 18.50
C PRO A 43 -12.13 4.40 18.27
N GLN A 44 -13.41 4.50 17.93
CA GLN A 44 -14.20 5.73 18.06
C GLN A 44 -14.69 5.83 19.51
N GLU A 45 -13.83 6.28 20.41
CA GLU A 45 -14.28 6.77 21.71
C GLU A 45 -13.98 8.27 21.84
N GLU A 46 -15.05 9.07 21.79
CA GLU A 46 -15.06 10.45 22.28
C GLU A 46 -14.63 10.47 23.75
N GLY A 47 -13.33 10.69 24.00
CA GLY A 47 -12.83 10.86 25.37
C GLY A 47 -11.40 10.42 25.67
N SER A 48 -10.64 9.82 24.75
CA SER A 48 -9.21 9.59 24.96
C SER A 48 -8.35 10.14 23.81
N GLU A 49 -7.50 11.10 24.19
CA GLU A 49 -6.58 11.87 23.33
C GLU A 49 -5.52 10.96 22.68
N PHE A 50 -5.63 10.71 21.38
CA PHE A 50 -4.60 10.03 20.55
C PHE A 50 -4.23 8.58 20.97
N PRO A 51 -3.96 7.69 20.00
CA PRO A 51 -3.58 6.32 20.32
C PRO A 51 -2.21 6.25 21.02
N GLU A 52 -2.11 5.39 22.03
CA GLU A 52 -0.83 4.97 22.60
C GLU A 52 -0.30 3.79 21.82
N GLY A 53 0.93 3.89 21.30
CA GLY A 53 1.56 2.82 20.53
C GLY A 53 2.39 3.33 19.36
N PRO A 54 3.12 2.42 18.70
CA PRO A 54 3.95 2.77 17.55
C PRO A 54 3.09 3.06 16.31
N GLY A 55 3.65 3.81 15.38
CA GLY A 55 2.97 4.14 14.14
C GLY A 55 3.62 5.28 13.38
N ILE A 56 2.83 5.88 12.51
CA ILE A 56 3.27 6.94 11.60
C ILE A 56 2.39 8.15 11.85
N ILE A 57 3.02 9.29 12.05
CA ILE A 57 2.37 10.58 11.97
C ILE A 57 2.65 11.13 10.58
N TYR A 58 1.61 11.55 9.86
CA TYR A 58 1.76 11.95 8.46
C TYR A 58 0.81 13.06 8.04
N HIS A 59 1.12 13.68 6.90
CA HIS A 59 0.13 14.43 6.11
C HIS A 59 0.43 14.27 4.63
N VAL A 60 -0.57 14.56 3.80
CA VAL A 60 -0.49 14.43 2.35
C VAL A 60 -0.47 15.80 1.71
N GLN A 61 0.63 16.15 1.05
CA GLN A 61 0.74 17.36 0.24
C GLN A 61 0.22 17.06 -1.17
N LYS A 62 -0.92 17.65 -1.53
CA LYS A 62 -1.58 17.43 -2.82
C LYS A 62 -1.40 18.62 -3.76
N THR A 63 -1.15 18.35 -5.03
CA THR A 63 -1.25 19.29 -6.15
C THR A 63 -2.27 18.77 -7.17
N LYS A 64 -2.40 19.42 -8.33
CA LYS A 64 -3.34 18.96 -9.37
C LYS A 64 -2.97 17.60 -9.97
N SER A 65 -1.69 17.28 -10.09
CA SER A 65 -1.21 16.10 -10.83
C SER A 65 -0.44 15.11 -9.97
N VAL A 66 0.14 15.56 -8.85
CA VAL A 66 0.91 14.71 -7.95
C VAL A 66 0.56 14.96 -6.49
N PHE A 67 0.81 13.97 -5.65
CA PHE A 67 0.83 14.11 -4.20
C PHE A 67 2.15 13.60 -3.62
N VAL A 68 2.48 14.07 -2.42
CA VAL A 68 3.64 13.64 -1.63
C VAL A 68 3.17 13.34 -0.23
N VAL A 69 3.51 12.16 0.27
CA VAL A 69 3.23 11.78 1.66
C VAL A 69 4.45 12.17 2.50
N ARG A 70 4.19 12.93 3.56
CA ARG A 70 5.19 13.33 4.54
C ARG A 70 4.93 12.54 5.81
N THR A 71 5.92 11.79 6.27
CA THR A 71 5.79 10.87 7.39
C THR A 71 6.83 11.14 8.46
N PHE A 72 6.51 10.74 9.68
CA PHE A 72 7.38 10.69 10.85
C PHE A 72 7.10 9.37 11.59
N VAL A 73 8.14 8.58 11.85
CA VAL A 73 8.03 7.32 12.59
C VAL A 73 7.94 7.63 14.07
N SER A 74 6.91 7.09 14.72
CA SER A 74 6.63 7.32 16.13
C SER A 74 6.65 5.99 16.88
N GLN A 75 7.29 6.00 18.06
CA GLN A 75 7.21 4.89 19.02
C GLN A 75 5.99 5.05 19.94
N ASN A 76 5.47 6.27 20.06
CA ASN A 76 4.28 6.61 20.83
C ASN A 76 3.56 7.78 20.15
N ILE A 77 2.54 7.47 19.35
CA ILE A 77 1.83 8.47 18.55
C ILE A 77 1.32 9.61 19.42
N ARG A 78 0.67 9.32 20.55
CA ARG A 78 0.15 10.34 21.47
C ARG A 78 1.23 11.35 21.88
N GLN A 79 2.35 10.86 22.38
CA GLN A 79 3.42 11.72 22.87
C GLN A 79 4.04 12.55 21.74
N ASP A 80 4.35 11.92 20.61
CA ASP A 80 5.02 12.60 19.50
C ASP A 80 4.08 13.60 18.80
N TYR A 81 2.78 13.28 18.69
CA TYR A 81 1.79 14.17 18.09
C TYR A 81 1.66 15.49 18.87
N ILE A 82 1.60 15.42 20.20
CA ILE A 82 1.57 16.62 21.06
C ILE A 82 2.84 17.44 20.87
N GLN A 83 4.01 16.80 20.86
CA GLN A 83 5.29 17.50 20.68
C GLN A 83 5.38 18.18 19.31
N ILE A 84 4.88 17.53 18.25
CA ILE A 84 4.83 18.09 16.89
C ILE A 84 3.94 19.33 16.85
N LEU A 85 2.80 19.32 17.54
CA LEU A 85 1.92 20.50 17.61
C LEU A 85 2.54 21.66 18.40
N GLU A 86 3.26 21.36 19.49
CA GLU A 86 3.92 22.38 20.31
C GLU A 86 5.13 23.01 19.60
N LYS A 87 5.92 22.21 18.87
CA LYS A 87 7.18 22.62 18.22
C LYS A 87 7.34 22.01 16.82
N PRO A 88 6.50 22.41 15.85
CA PRO A 88 6.52 21.84 14.50
C PRO A 88 7.86 22.02 13.77
N GLU A 89 8.67 23.02 14.14
CA GLU A 89 10.00 23.27 13.59
C GLU A 89 11.03 22.16 13.89
N ASP A 90 10.82 21.40 14.98
CA ASP A 90 11.70 20.29 15.37
C ASP A 90 11.47 19.04 14.48
N TYR A 91 10.43 19.05 13.64
CA TYR A 91 10.01 17.95 12.77
C TYR A 91 10.02 18.34 11.28
N PRO A 92 11.19 18.70 10.72
CA PRO A 92 11.28 19.22 9.36
C PRO A 92 10.89 18.21 8.27
N SER A 93 10.93 16.91 8.56
CA SER A 93 10.48 15.84 7.66
C SER A 93 9.00 15.99 7.30
N LEU A 94 8.20 16.56 8.20
CA LEU A 94 6.80 16.82 8.00
C LEU A 94 6.55 18.13 7.25
N ARG A 95 7.46 19.10 7.18
CA ARG A 95 7.23 20.36 6.40
C ARG A 95 5.89 21.06 6.68
N LEU A 96 5.45 21.05 7.93
CA LEU A 96 4.13 21.54 8.34
C LEU A 96 3.97 23.05 8.15
N LEU A 97 5.07 23.79 8.29
CA LEU A 97 5.11 25.25 8.21
C LEU A 97 5.13 25.79 6.76
N GLU A 98 5.25 24.93 5.75
CA GLU A 98 5.14 25.35 4.34
C GLU A 98 3.70 25.82 4.04
N GLY A 99 3.56 27.03 3.49
CA GLY A 99 2.28 27.57 3.02
C GLY A 99 1.53 28.47 4.02
N GLY A 100 2.13 28.82 5.17
CA GLY A 100 1.57 29.81 6.10
C GLY A 100 0.25 29.36 6.75
N VAL A 101 0.09 28.07 6.99
CA VAL A 101 -1.17 27.46 7.47
C VAL A 101 -1.32 27.66 8.97
N GLU A 102 -2.48 28.16 9.39
CA GLU A 102 -2.78 28.46 10.80
C GLU A 102 -3.23 27.23 11.62
N ASP A 103 -3.73 26.18 10.97
CA ASP A 103 -4.21 24.97 11.65
C ASP A 103 -3.47 23.71 11.21
N LEU A 104 -2.47 23.32 12.02
CA LEU A 104 -1.68 22.11 11.83
C LEU A 104 -2.44 20.84 12.22
N SER A 105 -3.38 20.95 13.16
CA SER A 105 -4.10 19.80 13.72
C SER A 105 -4.97 19.12 12.68
N HIS A 106 -5.59 19.91 11.78
CA HIS A 106 -6.39 19.36 10.68
C HIS A 106 -5.56 18.69 9.58
N ARG A 107 -4.26 18.99 9.47
CA ARG A 107 -3.40 18.40 8.44
C ARG A 107 -2.76 17.11 8.92
N LEU A 108 -2.44 17.02 10.21
CA LEU A 108 -1.75 15.90 10.80
C LEU A 108 -2.69 14.74 11.07
N LYS A 109 -2.37 13.61 10.44
CA LYS A 109 -3.04 12.32 10.61
C LYS A 109 -2.07 11.34 11.25
N PHE A 110 -2.59 10.22 11.72
CA PHE A 110 -1.80 9.13 12.28
C PHE A 110 -2.27 7.78 11.76
N PHE A 111 -1.35 6.82 11.74
CA PHE A 111 -1.60 5.44 11.35
C PHE A 111 -0.90 4.52 12.34
N ILE A 112 -1.67 3.67 13.02
CA ILE A 112 -1.17 2.77 14.06
C ILE A 112 -0.63 1.51 13.41
N VAL A 113 0.46 0.97 13.96
CA VAL A 113 1.01 -0.33 13.57
C VAL A 113 1.25 -1.17 14.83
N GLU A 114 1.47 -2.47 14.64
CA GLU A 114 1.77 -3.37 15.77
C GLU A 114 3.19 -3.15 16.29
N GLU A 115 4.15 -3.00 15.36
CA GLU A 115 5.57 -2.93 15.65
C GLU A 115 6.21 -1.72 14.96
N ALA A 116 7.11 -1.02 15.64
CA ALA A 116 7.73 0.18 15.11
C ALA A 116 8.54 -0.07 13.82
N SER A 117 9.07 -1.27 13.63
CA SER A 117 9.74 -1.68 12.38
C SER A 117 8.81 -1.59 11.17
N GLN A 118 7.52 -1.86 11.33
CA GLN A 118 6.53 -1.69 10.25
C GLN A 118 6.41 -0.21 9.86
N ALA A 119 6.39 0.69 10.84
CA ALA A 119 6.36 2.13 10.59
C ALA A 119 7.63 2.63 9.87
N GLU A 120 8.80 2.11 10.23
CA GLU A 120 10.07 2.40 9.54
C GLU A 120 10.04 1.98 8.07
N ILE A 121 9.57 0.76 7.79
CA ILE A 121 9.46 0.24 6.42
C ILE A 121 8.48 1.09 5.61
N ILE A 122 7.35 1.45 6.20
CA ILE A 122 6.39 2.32 5.52
C ILE A 122 7.00 3.68 5.23
N HIS A 123 7.69 4.27 6.21
CA HIS A 123 8.39 5.52 6.04
C HIS A 123 9.40 5.42 4.88
N ASP A 124 10.26 4.41 4.84
CA ASP A 124 11.30 4.29 3.81
C ASP A 124 10.74 4.11 2.39
N GLN A 125 9.58 3.48 2.27
CA GLN A 125 8.93 3.24 0.99
C GLN A 125 8.05 4.39 0.50
N ILE A 126 7.56 5.26 1.38
CA ILE A 126 6.55 6.27 1.03
C ILE A 126 7.05 7.70 1.25
N HIS A 127 7.91 7.92 2.24
CA HIS A 127 8.34 9.25 2.68
C HIS A 127 8.93 10.06 1.54
N ASN A 128 8.39 11.27 1.33
CA ASN A 128 8.90 12.26 0.37
C ASN A 128 8.95 11.75 -1.09
N ARG A 129 8.28 10.64 -1.41
CA ARG A 129 8.10 10.19 -2.79
C ARG A 129 6.93 10.94 -3.43
N ARG A 130 7.06 11.19 -4.74
CA ARG A 130 6.03 11.83 -5.56
C ARG A 130 5.21 10.77 -6.25
N PHE A 131 3.92 10.76 -5.97
CA PHE A 131 2.98 9.83 -6.58
C PHE A 131 2.04 10.60 -7.51
N PRO A 132 1.77 10.07 -8.70
CA PRO A 132 0.78 10.67 -9.59
C PRO A 132 -0.64 10.50 -9.04
N MET A 133 -1.48 11.52 -9.21
CA MET A 133 -2.91 11.43 -8.89
C MET A 133 -3.65 10.41 -9.77
N TYR A 134 -3.20 10.28 -11.03
CA TYR A 134 -3.78 9.40 -12.05
C TYR A 134 -2.66 8.62 -12.75
N GLU A 135 -2.18 7.55 -12.12
CA GLU A 135 -1.05 6.76 -12.65
C GLU A 135 -1.44 6.01 -13.91
N GLU A 136 -2.66 5.48 -13.92
CA GLU A 136 -3.30 4.77 -15.01
C GLU A 136 -3.36 5.59 -16.31
N MET A 137 -3.36 6.92 -16.20
CA MET A 137 -3.41 7.84 -17.35
C MET A 137 -2.02 8.21 -17.88
N MET A 138 -0.93 7.94 -17.13
CA MET A 138 0.42 8.43 -17.45
C MET A 138 1.41 7.33 -17.85
N CYS A 139 1.01 6.05 -17.85
CA CYS A 139 1.91 4.96 -18.19
C CYS A 139 2.33 4.97 -19.66
N ASN A 140 3.52 5.50 -19.90
CA ASN A 140 4.33 5.19 -21.06
C ASN A 140 5.25 4.01 -20.73
N ILE A 141 5.51 3.13 -21.70
CA ILE A 141 6.36 1.91 -21.57
C ILE A 141 7.75 2.20 -20.94
N SER A 142 8.20 3.46 -20.98
CA SER A 142 9.49 3.92 -20.47
C SER A 142 9.53 4.23 -18.97
N ASP A 143 8.39 4.41 -18.31
CA ASP A 143 8.30 4.72 -16.87
C ASP A 143 7.23 3.80 -16.23
N PRO A 144 7.65 2.65 -15.65
CA PRO A 144 6.75 1.55 -15.31
C PRO A 144 5.77 1.81 -14.15
N GLY A 145 5.75 3.02 -13.58
CA GLY A 145 4.94 3.37 -12.42
C GLY A 145 5.54 2.84 -11.10
N PHE A 146 4.88 3.19 -10.00
CA PHE A 146 5.27 2.79 -8.64
C PHE A 146 4.35 1.70 -8.09
N SER A 147 3.16 1.55 -8.67
CA SER A 147 2.13 0.69 -8.13
C SER A 147 2.27 -0.75 -8.59
N TRP A 148 1.97 -1.66 -7.66
CA TRP A 148 1.63 -3.03 -7.98
C TRP A 148 0.15 -3.11 -8.37
N TRP A 149 -0.19 -4.15 -9.12
CA TRP A 149 -1.52 -4.36 -9.67
C TRP A 149 -1.94 -5.81 -9.47
N LEU A 150 -3.14 -6.02 -8.96
CA LEU A 150 -3.73 -7.35 -8.76
C LEU A 150 -4.76 -7.62 -9.87
N THR A 151 -4.59 -8.70 -10.61
CA THR A 151 -5.58 -9.18 -11.57
C THR A 151 -6.14 -10.52 -11.11
N LYS A 152 -7.45 -10.59 -10.90
CA LYS A 152 -8.14 -11.83 -10.52
C LYS A 152 -8.21 -12.79 -11.72
N LYS A 153 -8.07 -14.08 -11.47
CA LYS A 153 -8.21 -15.16 -12.48
C LYS A 153 -9.15 -16.24 -11.93
N GLN A 154 -9.67 -17.11 -12.81
CA GLN A 154 -10.59 -18.17 -12.40
C GLN A 154 -9.98 -19.17 -11.41
N LYS A 155 -8.66 -19.42 -11.49
CA LYS A 155 -7.93 -20.37 -10.64
C LYS A 155 -6.66 -19.73 -10.06
N GLY A 156 -6.82 -18.57 -9.45
CA GLY A 156 -5.71 -17.86 -8.83
C GLY A 156 -5.76 -16.35 -9.02
N PHE A 157 -4.62 -15.70 -8.87
CA PHE A 157 -4.45 -14.28 -9.18
C PHE A 157 -3.04 -13.99 -9.70
N GLN A 158 -2.89 -12.82 -10.30
CA GLN A 158 -1.61 -12.32 -10.79
C GLN A 158 -1.30 -10.98 -10.14
N LEU A 159 -0.09 -10.84 -9.62
CA LEU A 159 0.49 -9.56 -9.22
C LEU A 159 1.40 -9.06 -10.33
N SER A 160 1.16 -7.85 -10.82
CA SER A 160 2.02 -7.18 -11.79
C SER A 160 2.73 -6.03 -11.08
N PHE A 161 4.05 -5.97 -11.16
CA PHE A 161 4.87 -4.92 -10.53
C PHE A 161 4.94 -3.64 -11.37
N THR A 162 4.44 -3.70 -12.60
CA THR A 162 4.40 -2.61 -13.56
C THR A 162 3.08 -2.69 -14.32
N MET A 163 2.46 -1.57 -14.65
CA MET A 163 1.23 -1.60 -15.45
C MET A 163 1.57 -1.95 -16.90
N SER A 164 1.14 -3.13 -17.38
CA SER A 164 1.31 -3.51 -18.78
C SER A 164 0.06 -3.26 -19.62
N VAL A 165 -1.12 -3.54 -19.09
CA VAL A 165 -2.43 -3.30 -19.70
C VAL A 165 -3.45 -3.14 -18.58
N ALA A 166 -4.13 -2.00 -18.50
CA ALA A 166 -5.27 -1.85 -17.59
C ALA A 166 -6.45 -2.67 -18.15
N SER A 167 -6.97 -3.60 -17.35
CA SER A 167 -8.22 -4.30 -17.62
C SER A 167 -9.21 -3.99 -16.51
N ASP A 168 -10.51 -4.11 -16.80
CA ASP A 168 -11.57 -3.82 -15.81
C ASP A 168 -11.42 -4.63 -14.51
N ASP A 169 -10.87 -5.85 -14.58
CA ASP A 169 -10.63 -6.71 -13.40
C ASP A 169 -9.30 -6.46 -12.65
N THR A 170 -8.63 -5.33 -12.91
CA THR A 170 -7.32 -5.04 -12.29
C THR A 170 -7.43 -3.99 -11.20
N ILE A 171 -6.97 -4.35 -10.00
CA ILE A 171 -6.98 -3.49 -8.80
C ILE A 171 -5.59 -2.88 -8.63
N LYS A 172 -5.55 -1.55 -8.47
CA LYS A 172 -4.32 -0.82 -8.12
C LYS A 172 -4.01 -0.96 -6.63
N LEU A 173 -2.91 -1.62 -6.30
CA LEU A 173 -2.54 -1.89 -4.90
C LEU A 173 -1.70 -0.78 -4.26
N GLY A 174 -1.00 0.01 -5.08
CA GLY A 174 -0.01 0.99 -4.63
C GLY A 174 1.41 0.42 -4.55
N PRO A 175 2.37 1.21 -4.05
CA PRO A 175 3.76 0.80 -3.89
C PRO A 175 3.92 -0.14 -2.70
N LEU A 176 3.80 -1.45 -2.92
CA LEU A 176 3.88 -2.44 -1.85
C LEU A 176 5.31 -2.83 -1.45
N GLY A 177 6.31 -2.46 -2.26
CA GLY A 177 7.72 -2.68 -1.92
C GLY A 177 8.59 -3.05 -3.12
N ASP A 178 9.76 -3.59 -2.81
CA ASP A 178 10.75 -4.02 -3.80
C ASP A 178 10.36 -5.34 -4.48
N ARG A 179 10.48 -5.37 -5.81
CA ARG A 179 10.14 -6.54 -6.63
C ARG A 179 11.00 -7.75 -6.32
N GLU A 180 12.31 -7.57 -6.20
CA GLU A 180 13.25 -8.68 -6.05
C GLU A 180 13.07 -9.34 -4.68
N LEU A 181 12.84 -8.51 -3.66
CA LEU A 181 12.47 -8.98 -2.32
C LEU A 181 11.14 -9.75 -2.34
N ALA A 182 10.15 -9.26 -3.10
CA ALA A 182 8.85 -9.92 -3.23
C ALA A 182 8.97 -11.31 -3.85
N ILE A 183 9.63 -11.42 -5.00
CA ILE A 183 9.84 -12.69 -5.70
C ILE A 183 10.56 -13.70 -4.79
N ARG A 184 11.59 -13.26 -4.07
CA ARG A 184 12.34 -14.13 -3.15
C ARG A 184 11.45 -14.66 -2.01
N ASN A 185 10.63 -13.80 -1.41
CA ASN A 185 9.75 -14.21 -0.31
C ASN A 185 8.59 -15.08 -0.79
N PHE A 186 8.05 -14.85 -1.99
CA PHE A 186 7.03 -15.73 -2.56
C PHE A 186 7.59 -17.12 -2.90
N GLN A 187 8.81 -17.22 -3.44
CA GLN A 187 9.47 -18.52 -3.64
C GLN A 187 9.73 -19.26 -2.32
N SER A 188 10.11 -18.51 -1.28
CA SER A 188 10.26 -19.04 0.08
C SER A 188 8.92 -19.56 0.62
N LEU A 189 7.84 -18.79 0.46
CA LEU A 189 6.48 -19.18 0.82
C LEU A 189 6.05 -20.47 0.13
N GLU A 190 6.20 -20.56 -1.20
CA GLU A 190 5.89 -21.76 -1.97
C GLU A 190 6.65 -22.98 -1.43
N THR A 191 7.95 -22.82 -1.18
CA THR A 191 8.78 -23.91 -0.65
C THR A 191 8.30 -24.36 0.74
N LEU A 192 7.99 -23.41 1.63
CA LEU A 192 7.50 -23.71 2.98
C LEU A 192 6.15 -24.44 2.95
N VAL A 193 5.19 -23.92 2.18
CA VAL A 193 3.84 -24.47 2.06
C VAL A 193 3.85 -25.85 1.40
N THR A 194 4.60 -26.02 0.30
CA THR A 194 4.71 -27.32 -0.39
C THR A 194 5.45 -28.36 0.44
N SER A 195 6.45 -27.96 1.25
CA SER A 195 7.13 -28.88 2.17
C SER A 195 6.21 -29.43 3.27
N ALA A 196 5.13 -28.70 3.59
CA ALA A 196 4.07 -29.13 4.50
C ALA A 196 3.02 -30.02 3.84
N GLY A 197 3.17 -30.33 2.54
CA GLY A 197 2.24 -31.15 1.78
C GLY A 197 1.00 -30.41 1.30
N ILE A 198 1.03 -29.08 1.27
CA ILE A 198 -0.07 -28.24 0.80
C ILE A 198 0.24 -27.78 -0.63
N GLU A 199 -0.73 -27.91 -1.54
CA GLU A 199 -0.55 -27.52 -2.95
C GLU A 199 -0.48 -25.99 -3.09
N MET A 200 0.60 -25.52 -3.70
CA MET A 200 0.84 -24.12 -4.06
C MET A 200 1.81 -24.08 -5.24
N ASN A 201 1.47 -23.30 -6.27
CA ASN A 201 2.34 -23.05 -7.41
C ASN A 201 2.49 -21.55 -7.67
N ILE A 202 3.72 -21.05 -7.64
CA ILE A 202 4.03 -19.63 -7.86
C ILE A 202 4.95 -19.49 -9.08
N GLN A 203 4.40 -18.94 -10.16
CA GLN A 203 5.13 -18.69 -11.39
C GLN A 203 5.67 -17.26 -11.40
N ASN A 204 7.00 -17.14 -11.45
CA ASN A 204 7.68 -15.85 -11.44
C ASN A 204 8.11 -15.47 -12.86
N GLU A 205 7.70 -14.28 -13.30
CA GLU A 205 8.17 -13.65 -14.53
C GLU A 205 8.83 -12.29 -14.21
N THR A 206 9.47 -11.66 -15.20
CA THR A 206 10.25 -10.43 -15.02
C THR A 206 9.49 -9.31 -14.31
N ASN A 207 8.20 -9.12 -14.61
CA ASN A 207 7.38 -8.02 -14.07
C ASN A 207 6.07 -8.50 -13.43
N ARG A 208 5.92 -9.80 -13.20
CA ARG A 208 4.70 -10.34 -12.59
C ARG A 208 4.97 -11.65 -11.85
N VAL A 209 4.11 -11.94 -10.89
CA VAL A 209 4.03 -13.21 -10.19
C VAL A 209 2.61 -13.73 -10.33
N GLN A 210 2.47 -14.99 -10.69
CA GLN A 210 1.19 -15.66 -10.85
C GLN A 210 1.06 -16.78 -9.83
N PHE A 211 -0.02 -16.75 -9.07
CA PHE A 211 -0.40 -17.78 -8.12
C PHE A 211 -1.41 -18.68 -8.82
N THR A 212 -1.05 -19.93 -9.04
CA THR A 212 -1.87 -20.95 -9.72
C THR A 212 -1.92 -22.22 -8.88
N ASP A 213 -2.93 -23.06 -9.09
CA ASP A 213 -3.03 -24.40 -8.48
C ASP A 213 -2.72 -24.38 -6.96
N CYS A 214 -3.23 -23.36 -6.27
CA CYS A 214 -3.13 -23.20 -4.83
C CYS A 214 -4.41 -23.69 -4.16
N GLU A 215 -4.29 -24.28 -2.97
CA GLU A 215 -5.45 -24.55 -2.12
C GLU A 215 -6.27 -23.27 -1.90
N GLU A 216 -7.60 -23.40 -1.96
CA GLU A 216 -8.55 -22.28 -1.96
C GLU A 216 -8.35 -21.37 -0.74
N PHE A 217 -8.17 -21.96 0.45
CA PHE A 217 -7.97 -21.16 1.65
C PHE A 217 -6.70 -20.32 1.58
N ILE A 218 -5.56 -20.85 1.11
CA ILE A 218 -4.32 -20.06 0.98
C ILE A 218 -4.50 -18.92 -0.01
N LEU A 219 -5.23 -19.18 -1.09
CA LEU A 219 -5.49 -18.18 -2.10
C LEU A 219 -6.31 -17.01 -1.52
N GLU A 220 -7.35 -17.29 -0.75
CA GLU A 220 -8.15 -16.25 -0.08
C GLU A 220 -7.32 -15.49 0.96
N GLU A 221 -6.54 -16.20 1.79
CA GLU A 221 -5.66 -15.56 2.78
C GLU A 221 -4.64 -14.61 2.14
N LEU A 222 -4.06 -14.98 1.00
CA LEU A 222 -3.15 -14.10 0.26
C LEU A 222 -3.88 -12.94 -0.41
N LYS A 223 -5.09 -13.15 -0.95
CA LYS A 223 -5.89 -12.06 -1.50
C LYS A 223 -6.21 -11.02 -0.43
N ASP A 224 -6.55 -11.44 0.79
CA ASP A 224 -6.86 -10.51 1.89
C ASP A 224 -5.66 -9.63 2.25
N VAL A 225 -4.45 -10.21 2.23
CA VAL A 225 -3.21 -9.44 2.39
C VAL A 225 -3.03 -8.39 1.29
N PHE A 226 -3.29 -8.73 0.03
CA PHE A 226 -3.09 -7.78 -1.08
C PHE A 226 -4.22 -6.76 -1.22
N GLU A 227 -5.47 -7.18 -1.08
CA GLU A 227 -6.64 -6.32 -1.31
C GLU A 227 -6.87 -5.38 -0.12
N PHE A 228 -6.80 -5.94 1.10
CA PHE A 228 -7.17 -5.25 2.34
C PHE A 228 -5.99 -4.99 3.28
N GLY A 229 -4.86 -5.67 3.09
CA GLY A 229 -3.74 -5.56 4.01
C GLY A 229 -4.01 -6.26 5.34
N VAL A 230 -4.77 -7.35 5.34
CA VAL A 230 -5.15 -8.06 6.57
C VAL A 230 -4.39 -9.40 6.65
N ILE A 231 -3.88 -9.72 7.84
CA ILE A 231 -3.33 -11.03 8.17
C ILE A 231 -4.34 -11.69 9.10
N THR A 232 -5.06 -12.71 8.63
CA THR A 232 -6.10 -13.34 9.43
C THR A 232 -5.53 -14.32 10.47
N GLU A 233 -6.38 -14.79 11.37
CA GLU A 233 -6.04 -15.89 12.30
C GLU A 233 -5.68 -17.18 11.54
N THR A 234 -6.34 -17.47 10.42
CA THR A 234 -6.05 -18.66 9.59
C THR A 234 -4.64 -18.59 9.02
N MET A 235 -4.21 -17.46 8.46
CA MET A 235 -2.83 -17.28 7.98
C MET A 235 -1.83 -17.41 9.14
N THR A 236 -2.15 -16.83 10.29
CA THR A 236 -1.31 -16.93 11.49
C THR A 236 -1.15 -18.38 11.95
N ASP A 237 -2.24 -19.14 11.97
CA ASP A 237 -2.24 -20.56 12.36
C ASP A 237 -1.51 -21.43 11.34
N LEU A 238 -1.62 -21.13 10.04
CA LEU A 238 -0.81 -21.76 9.00
C LEU A 238 0.68 -21.62 9.33
N PHE A 239 1.17 -20.39 9.62
CA PHE A 239 2.57 -20.19 9.96
C PHE A 239 3.01 -20.87 11.26
N LYS A 240 2.12 -21.00 12.27
CA LYS A 240 2.37 -21.82 13.48
C LYS A 240 2.45 -23.32 13.17
N ILE A 241 1.75 -23.81 12.15
CA ILE A 241 1.85 -25.20 11.70
C ILE A 241 3.15 -25.39 10.94
N LEU A 242 3.46 -24.51 9.99
CA LEU A 242 4.70 -24.52 9.22
C LEU A 242 5.92 -24.50 10.15
N SER A 243 5.89 -23.71 11.23
CA SER A 243 6.97 -23.64 12.23
C SER A 243 7.26 -24.96 12.93
N LYS A 244 6.30 -25.89 12.97
CA LYS A 244 6.47 -27.22 13.56
C LYS A 244 7.00 -28.24 12.56
N GLN A 245 6.91 -27.96 11.27
CA GLN A 245 7.23 -28.89 10.18
C GLN A 245 8.52 -28.53 9.44
N THR A 246 8.84 -27.24 9.34
CA THR A 246 10.06 -26.78 8.65
C THR A 246 11.28 -26.84 9.56
N ASN A 247 12.43 -27.20 8.98
CA ASN A 247 13.74 -27.06 9.63
C ASN A 247 14.38 -25.69 9.35
N ASP A 248 13.84 -24.92 8.40
CA ASP A 248 14.35 -23.59 8.05
C ASP A 248 13.56 -22.50 8.78
N ALA A 249 13.90 -22.31 10.05
CA ALA A 249 13.28 -21.28 10.88
C ALA A 249 13.55 -19.86 10.37
N SER A 250 14.70 -19.65 9.70
CA SER A 250 15.07 -18.33 9.18
C SER A 250 14.21 -17.93 7.99
N ALA A 251 14.02 -18.85 7.03
CA ALA A 251 13.15 -18.62 5.88
C ALA A 251 11.70 -18.36 6.32
N LEU A 252 11.20 -19.19 7.24
CA LEU A 252 9.85 -19.01 7.80
C LEU A 252 9.66 -17.63 8.44
N GLN A 253 10.58 -17.23 9.33
CA GLN A 253 10.48 -15.96 10.02
C GLN A 253 10.58 -14.78 9.04
N THR A 254 11.49 -14.85 8.08
CA THR A 254 11.66 -13.79 7.06
C THR A 254 10.41 -13.65 6.20
N THR A 255 9.85 -14.76 5.73
CA THR A 255 8.62 -14.76 4.93
C THR A 255 7.41 -14.28 5.72
N TRP A 256 7.31 -14.66 7.00
CA TRP A 256 6.24 -14.18 7.88
C TRP A 256 6.29 -12.67 8.06
N PHE A 257 7.44 -12.13 8.46
CA PHE A 257 7.61 -10.69 8.64
C PHE A 257 7.36 -9.94 7.35
N TYR A 258 7.84 -10.45 6.21
CA TYR A 258 7.55 -9.84 4.92
C TYR A 258 6.04 -9.74 4.62
N LEU A 259 5.24 -10.76 4.93
CA LEU A 259 3.78 -10.69 4.76
C LEU A 259 3.13 -9.67 5.69
N GLN A 260 3.57 -9.59 6.95
CA GLN A 260 3.09 -8.57 7.90
C GLN A 260 3.44 -7.15 7.45
N GLU A 261 4.66 -6.94 6.96
CA GLU A 261 5.13 -5.66 6.41
C GLU A 261 4.32 -5.25 5.18
N LEU A 262 4.08 -6.20 4.27
CA LEU A 262 3.28 -5.98 3.07
C LEU A 262 1.82 -5.64 3.42
N ALA A 263 1.25 -6.34 4.40
CA ALA A 263 -0.08 -6.07 4.92
C ALA A 263 -0.17 -4.65 5.52
N ALA A 264 0.78 -4.27 6.38
CA ALA A 264 0.83 -2.94 6.98
C ALA A 264 0.99 -1.83 5.92
N MET A 265 1.88 -2.04 4.93
CA MET A 265 2.04 -1.13 3.80
C MET A 265 0.75 -0.96 3.02
N ARG A 266 0.06 -2.06 2.72
CA ARG A 266 -1.20 -2.02 1.97
C ARG A 266 -2.27 -1.24 2.73
N ARG A 267 -2.46 -1.50 4.03
CA ARG A 267 -3.40 -0.75 4.88
C ARG A 267 -3.09 0.74 4.89
N PHE A 268 -1.82 1.11 5.05
CA PHE A 268 -1.42 2.52 5.01
C PHE A 268 -1.71 3.17 3.66
N TRP A 269 -1.47 2.46 2.56
CA TRP A 269 -1.79 2.97 1.23
C TRP A 269 -3.29 3.17 1.02
N ILE A 270 -4.12 2.23 1.48
CA ILE A 270 -5.58 2.38 1.47
C ILE A 270 -6.00 3.64 2.25
N GLN A 271 -5.41 3.86 3.43
CA GLN A 271 -5.66 5.06 4.22
C GLN A 271 -5.28 6.34 3.45
N ILE A 272 -4.14 6.37 2.76
CA ILE A 272 -3.76 7.50 1.90
C ILE A 272 -4.77 7.72 0.77
N GLN A 273 -5.24 6.64 0.13
CA GLN A 273 -6.23 6.74 -0.94
C GLN A 273 -7.55 7.33 -0.43
N PHE A 274 -8.00 6.89 0.75
CA PHE A 274 -9.17 7.46 1.43
C PHE A 274 -8.97 8.95 1.74
N ASP A 275 -7.82 9.31 2.28
CA ASP A 275 -7.47 10.68 2.65
C ASP A 275 -7.35 11.64 1.45
N LEU A 276 -7.00 11.12 0.27
CA LEU A 276 -6.91 11.90 -0.97
C LEU A 276 -8.27 12.20 -1.61
N ASN A 277 -9.27 11.37 -1.29
CA ASN A 277 -10.63 11.42 -1.80
C ASN A 277 -11.61 12.14 -0.85
N SER A 278 -11.21 12.32 0.42
CA SER A 278 -11.92 13.12 1.44
C SER A 278 -11.65 14.61 1.26
#